data_AF-A0A829GJN1-F1
#
_entry.id   AF-A0A829GJN1-F1
#
_cell.length_a   1.000
_cell.length_b   1.000
_cell.length_c   1.000
_cell.angle_alpha   90.00
_cell.angle_beta   90.00
_cell.angle_gamma   90.00
#
_symmetry.space_group_name_H-M   'P 1'
#
loop_
_entity.id
_entity.type
_entity.pdbx_description
1 polymer ?
#
loop_
_entity_poly.entity_id
_entity_poly.type
_entity_poly.pdbx_seq_one_letter_code
_entity_poly.pdbx_strand_id
1 'polypeptide(L)'
;MSEFTGGINIPKDDIDFGDYVLIEQKRYGVPNEMYQFKVVGSYQSNAYRDVPMDAVDRDRKWHPHSVDVLNVICCGVDETEVDTVRKADVRLIKSRHWEA
;
A
#
# COMPACT_ATOMS: atom_id res chain seq x y z
N MET A 1 -18.01 -3.18 -10.09
CA MET A 1 -16.75 -2.78 -10.73
C MET A 1 -16.54 -1.33 -10.37
N SER A 2 -15.71 -1.04 -9.37
CA SER A 2 -15.35 0.35 -9.05
C SER A 2 -14.54 0.89 -10.22
N GLU A 3 -14.99 1.99 -10.81
CA GLU A 3 -14.32 2.65 -11.93
C GLU A 3 -12.88 3.01 -11.53
N PHE A 4 -11.93 2.77 -12.44
CA PHE A 4 -10.58 3.29 -12.31
C PHE A 4 -10.66 4.81 -12.47
N THR A 5 -10.61 5.55 -11.35
CA THR A 5 -10.90 6.99 -11.28
C THR A 5 -9.80 7.90 -11.81
N GLY A 6 -8.65 7.35 -12.23
CA GLY A 6 -7.68 8.02 -13.11
C GLY A 6 -7.49 9.52 -12.84
N GLY A 7 -7.32 9.92 -11.58
CA GLY A 7 -6.81 11.23 -11.18
C GLY A 7 -7.61 12.51 -11.48
N ILE A 8 -8.96 12.52 -11.51
CA ILE A 8 -9.71 13.79 -11.72
C ILE A 8 -10.56 14.25 -10.52
N ASN A 9 -11.02 13.38 -9.61
CA ASN A 9 -11.87 13.79 -8.46
C ASN A 9 -11.58 12.98 -7.19
N ILE A 10 -10.34 13.02 -6.72
CA ILE A 10 -9.96 12.32 -5.50
C ILE A 10 -9.82 13.37 -4.41
N PRO A 11 -10.41 13.14 -3.21
CA PRO A 11 -10.20 14.04 -2.09
C PRO A 11 -8.70 14.27 -1.90
N LYS A 12 -8.29 15.51 -1.71
CA LYS A 12 -6.87 15.91 -1.60
C LYS A 12 -6.09 15.10 -0.55
N ASP A 13 -6.81 14.57 0.43
CA ASP A 13 -6.26 13.82 1.57
C ASP A 13 -6.35 12.29 1.40
N ASP A 14 -6.79 11.80 0.22
CA ASP A 14 -6.91 10.37 -0.03
C ASP A 14 -5.72 9.81 -0.83
N ILE A 15 -5.45 8.51 -0.63
CA ILE A 15 -4.34 7.79 -1.28
C ILE A 15 -4.82 7.24 -2.62
N ASP A 16 -4.12 7.60 -3.70
CA ASP A 16 -4.44 7.13 -5.06
C ASP A 16 -3.22 6.59 -5.83
N PHE A 17 -3.49 6.04 -7.01
CA PHE A 17 -2.52 5.71 -8.03
C PHE A 17 -1.44 6.79 -8.21
N GLY A 18 -0.18 6.35 -8.11
CA GLY A 18 1.01 7.19 -8.28
C GLY A 18 1.50 7.86 -6.99
N ASP A 19 0.74 7.81 -5.90
CA ASP A 19 1.22 8.27 -4.61
C ASP A 19 2.29 7.33 -4.02
N TYR A 20 3.08 7.88 -3.12
CA TYR A 20 4.07 7.13 -2.37
C TYR A 20 3.68 7.01 -0.90
N VAL A 21 3.74 5.78 -0.39
CA VAL A 21 3.40 5.43 0.99
C VAL A 21 4.59 4.77 1.68
N LEU A 22 4.62 4.83 3.01
CA LEU A 22 5.50 4.05 3.85
C LEU A 22 4.74 2.89 4.46
N ILE A 23 5.38 1.73 4.44
CA ILE A 23 4.86 0.50 5.05
C ILE A 23 5.95 -0.06 5.96
N GLU A 24 5.55 -0.47 7.16
CA GLU A 24 6.46 -1.07 8.12
C GLU A 24 6.88 -2.47 7.65
N GLN A 25 8.19 -2.70 7.55
CA GLN A 25 8.77 -4.01 7.28
C GLN A 25 9.45 -4.56 8.53
N LYS A 26 9.17 -5.83 8.80
CA LYS A 26 9.74 -6.56 9.92
C LYS A 26 11.22 -6.84 9.69
N ARG A 27 12.05 -6.53 10.68
CA ARG A 27 13.48 -6.86 10.68
C ARG A 27 13.81 -7.78 11.85
N TYR A 28 14.61 -8.81 11.60
CA TYR A 28 14.95 -9.80 12.61
C TYR A 28 16.15 -9.34 13.46
N GLY A 29 15.96 -9.28 14.78
CA GLY A 29 17.02 -8.92 15.73
C GLY A 29 17.32 -7.42 15.84
N VAL A 30 16.58 -6.57 15.12
CA VAL A 30 16.68 -5.10 15.14
C VAL A 30 15.28 -4.48 15.00
N PRO A 31 15.08 -3.20 15.32
CA PRO A 31 13.79 -2.54 15.11
C PRO A 31 13.32 -2.61 13.65
N ASN A 32 12.00 -2.66 13.48
CA ASN A 32 11.36 -2.58 12.18
C ASN A 32 11.68 -1.26 11.48
N GLU A 33 11.54 -1.26 10.15
CA GLU A 33 11.91 -0.13 9.31
C GLU A 33 10.79 0.21 8.33
N MET A 34 10.59 1.49 8.08
CA MET A 34 9.60 1.97 7.13
C MET A 34 10.19 2.03 5.72
N TYR A 35 9.62 1.26 4.79
CA TYR A 35 10.04 1.26 3.38
C TYR A 35 9.05 2.02 2.50
N GLN A 36 9.55 2.65 1.45
CA GLN A 36 8.75 3.40 0.49
C GLN A 36 8.18 2.47 -0.58
N PHE A 37 6.89 2.63 -0.85
CA PHE A 37 6.16 1.92 -1.90
C PHE A 37 5.41 2.90 -2.79
N LYS A 38 5.25 2.54 -4.05
CA LYS A 38 4.40 3.24 -5.02
C LYS A 38 3.04 2.56 -5.07
N VAL A 39 1.97 3.35 -4.97
CA VAL A 39 0.59 2.85 -5.11
C VAL A 39 0.27 2.68 -6.59
N VAL A 40 -0.16 1.49 -6.98
CA VAL A 40 -0.53 1.14 -8.36
C VAL A 40 -2.01 0.78 -8.52
N GLY A 41 -2.78 0.80 -7.43
CA GLY A 41 -4.24 0.70 -7.47
C GLY A 41 -4.84 0.57 -6.08
N SER A 42 -6.15 0.76 -6.00
CA SER A 42 -6.93 0.61 -4.77
C SER A 42 -8.25 -0.10 -5.08
N TYR A 43 -8.71 -0.93 -4.14
CA TYR A 43 -9.97 -1.66 -4.24
C TYR A 43 -10.39 -2.19 -2.87
N GLN A 44 -11.53 -2.87 -2.79
CA GLN A 44 -11.97 -3.53 -1.57
C GLN A 44 -11.67 -5.03 -1.60
N SER A 45 -11.04 -5.52 -0.54
CA SER A 45 -10.75 -6.93 -0.38
C SER A 45 -10.67 -7.32 1.09
N ASN A 46 -10.93 -8.59 1.38
CA ASN A 46 -10.63 -9.20 2.66
C ASN A 46 -9.36 -10.08 2.61
N ALA A 47 -8.62 -10.08 1.49
CA ALA A 47 -7.38 -10.82 1.35
C ALA A 47 -6.19 -9.85 1.12
N TYR A 48 -5.35 -9.68 2.13
CA TYR A 48 -4.21 -8.76 2.11
C TYR A 48 -3.09 -9.25 3.05
N ARG A 49 -1.88 -8.71 2.86
CA ARG A 49 -0.72 -9.00 3.72
C ARG A 49 -0.79 -8.20 5.01
N ASP A 50 -0.36 -8.81 6.11
CA ASP A 50 -0.28 -8.11 7.40
C ASP A 50 0.90 -7.13 7.41
N VAL A 51 0.72 -6.05 8.15
CA VAL A 51 1.78 -5.09 8.50
C VAL A 51 2.08 -5.27 9.99
N PRO A 52 3.35 -5.40 10.42
CA PRO A 52 4.59 -5.25 9.65
C PRO A 52 4.79 -6.37 8.61
N MET A 53 5.18 -6.00 7.39
CA MET A 53 5.40 -6.97 6.31
C MET A 53 6.61 -7.84 6.63
N ASP A 54 6.44 -9.16 6.55
CA ASP A 54 7.49 -10.13 6.80
C ASP A 54 8.05 -10.65 5.47
N ALA A 55 9.38 -10.61 5.30
CA ALA A 55 10.02 -11.16 4.11
C ALA A 55 9.87 -12.69 4.01
N VAL A 56 9.59 -13.38 5.13
CA VAL A 56 9.37 -14.83 5.16
C VAL A 56 7.90 -15.16 4.92
N ASP A 57 6.98 -14.39 5.50
CA ASP A 57 5.53 -14.56 5.34
C ASP A 57 5.00 -13.59 4.27
N ARG A 58 5.11 -14.04 3.02
CA ARG A 58 4.80 -13.25 1.82
C ARG A 58 3.36 -13.39 1.34
N ASP A 59 2.61 -14.34 1.88
CA ASP A 59 1.29 -14.68 1.40
C ASP A 59 0.23 -13.69 1.89
N ARG A 60 -0.78 -13.47 1.05
CA ARG A 60 -1.99 -12.74 1.45
C ARG A 60 -2.80 -13.61 2.39
N LYS A 61 -3.26 -13.01 3.49
CA LYS A 61 -4.09 -13.70 4.49
C LYS A 61 -5.54 -13.30 4.33
N TRP A 62 -6.42 -14.23 4.63
CA TRP A 62 -7.87 -13.99 4.67
C TRP A 62 -8.26 -13.36 5.99
N HIS A 63 -8.94 -12.23 5.91
CA HIS A 63 -9.45 -11.46 7.03
C HIS A 63 -10.99 -11.53 7.08
N PRO A 64 -11.62 -11.32 8.26
CA PRO A 64 -13.07 -11.48 8.41
C PRO A 64 -13.92 -10.48 7.63
N HIS A 65 -13.39 -9.28 7.37
CA HIS A 65 -14.13 -8.18 6.75
C HIS A 65 -13.42 -7.68 5.50
N SER A 66 -14.21 -7.28 4.50
CA SER A 66 -13.69 -6.55 3.35
C SER A 66 -13.35 -5.12 3.76
N VAL A 67 -12.13 -4.68 3.45
CA VAL A 67 -11.61 -3.36 3.77
C VAL A 67 -10.99 -2.73 2.53
N ASP A 68 -10.75 -1.43 2.57
CA ASP A 68 -9.99 -0.76 1.52
C ASP A 68 -8.53 -1.21 1.57
N VAL A 69 -8.05 -1.74 0.44
CA VAL A 69 -6.69 -2.22 0.24
C VAL A 69 -6.01 -1.46 -0.89
N LEU A 70 -4.70 -1.45 -0.85
CA LEU A 70 -3.82 -0.85 -1.84
C LEU A 70 -2.98 -1.94 -2.48
N ASN A 71 -2.86 -1.89 -3.80
CA ASN A 71 -1.81 -2.57 -4.52
C ASN A 71 -0.58 -1.66 -4.56
N VAL A 72 0.55 -2.18 -4.10
CA VAL A 72 1.78 -1.41 -3.89
C VAL A 72 2.99 -2.16 -4.43
N ILE A 73 3.97 -1.39 -4.91
CA ILE A 73 5.25 -1.91 -5.41
C ILE A 73 6.37 -1.33 -4.56
N CYS A 74 7.29 -2.17 -4.09
CA CYS A 74 8.42 -1.72 -3.26
C CYS A 74 9.46 -0.98 -4.12
N CYS A 75 9.71 0.28 -3.79
CA CYS A 75 10.66 1.09 -4.56
C CYS A 75 12.11 0.67 -4.24
N GLY A 76 12.92 0.46 -5.28
CA GLY A 76 14.36 0.22 -5.14
C GLY A 76 14.76 -1.19 -4.68
N VAL A 77 13.82 -2.12 -4.57
CA VAL A 77 14.09 -3.53 -4.24
C VAL A 77 13.66 -4.44 -5.39
N ASP A 78 12.34 -4.58 -5.59
CA ASP A 78 11.77 -5.37 -6.68
C ASP A 78 10.51 -4.68 -7.19
N GLU A 79 10.55 -4.23 -8.45
CA GLU A 79 9.43 -3.53 -9.08
C GLU A 79 8.50 -4.48 -9.87
N THR A 80 8.81 -5.78 -9.91
CA THR A 80 8.03 -6.79 -10.63
C THR A 80 6.91 -7.39 -9.77
N GLU A 81 6.99 -7.22 -8.47
CA GLU A 81 6.05 -7.77 -7.51
C GLU A 81 5.08 -6.70 -7.00
N VAL A 82 3.79 -7.07 -6.97
CA VAL A 82 2.72 -6.23 -6.46
C VAL A 82 2.17 -6.86 -5.19
N ASP A 83 2.35 -6.16 -4.08
CA ASP A 83 1.79 -6.53 -2.79
C ASP A 83 0.42 -5.88 -2.58
N THR A 84 -0.48 -6.59 -1.88
CA THR A 84 -1.77 -6.04 -1.44
C THR A 84 -1.72 -5.81 0.06
N VAL A 85 -1.87 -4.57 0.50
CA VAL A 85 -1.86 -4.17 1.91
C VAL A 85 -3.11 -3.39 2.28
N ARG A 86 -3.47 -3.36 3.56
CA ARG A 86 -4.60 -2.55 4.02
C ARG A 86 -4.25 -1.07 4.00
N LYS A 87 -5.16 -0.24 3.48
CA LYS A 87 -4.99 1.22 3.39
C LYS A 87 -4.79 1.90 4.75
N ALA A 88 -5.37 1.36 5.80
CA ALA A 88 -5.23 1.89 7.17
C ALA A 88 -3.83 1.68 7.78
N ASP A 89 -3.05 0.74 7.26
CA ASP A 89 -1.76 0.34 7.83
C ASP A 89 -0.57 1.02 7.12
N VAL A 90 -0.84 1.98 6.23
CA VAL A 90 0.19 2.71 5.47
C VAL A 90 0.23 4.19 5.87
N ARG A 91 1.40 4.82 5.70
CA ARG A 91 1.58 6.25 5.91
C ARG A 91 1.88 6.97 4.60
N LEU A 92 1.01 7.88 4.17
CA LEU A 92 1.24 8.71 2.99
C LEU A 92 2.48 9.60 3.17
N ILE A 93 3.39 9.61 2.19
CA ILE A 93 4.61 10.44 2.18
C ILE A 93 4.38 11.73 1.42
N LYS A 94 3.91 11.58 0.18
CA LYS A 94 3.78 12.67 -0.78
C LYS A 94 2.53 12.39 -1.62
N SER A 95 1.54 13.26 -1.50
CA SER A 95 0.42 13.29 -2.42
C SER A 95 0.85 13.97 -3.72
N ARG A 96 0.42 13.43 -4.85
CA ARG A 96 0.53 14.09 -6.17
C ARG A 96 -0.03 15.52 -6.17
N HIS A 97 -0.99 15.83 -5.28
CA HIS A 97 -1.68 17.13 -5.23
C HIS A 97 -0.93 18.24 -4.47
N TRP A 98 0.33 18.03 -4.07
CA TRP A 98 1.11 19.00 -3.29
C TRP A 98 1.61 20.21 -4.09
N GLU A 99 1.67 20.15 -5.43
CA GLU A 99 2.13 21.27 -6.26
C GLU A 99 1.25 21.44 -7.52
N ALA A 100 0.03 21.95 -7.33
CA ALA A 100 -0.77 22.56 -8.39
C ALA A 100 -1.24 23.94 -7.93
#